data_AF-A0A9D8E9Q7-F1
#
_entry.id   AF-A0A9D8E9Q7-F1
#
_cell.length_a   1.000
_cell.length_b   1.000
_cell.length_c   1.000
_cell.angle_alpha   90.00
_cell.angle_beta   90.00
_cell.angle_gamma   90.00
#
_symmetry.space_group_name_H-M   'P 1'
#
loop_
_entity.id
_entity.type
_entity.pdbx_description
1 polymer ?
#
loop_
_entity_poly.entity_id
_entity_poly.type
_entity_poly.pdbx_seq_one_letter_code
_entity_poly.pdbx_strand_id
1 'polypeptide(L)'
;TSATNLAARVPTAVPVLVDTYSECVARLRSGTVDAVTTDEAILLGYLAAEPGAYRLAGSPFTSEPYGIGIAPGDPALVREIGAAVRTAFRDGSWTRAWKRTIGSTGAPVPDPPTAALKQATRAR
;
A
#
# COMPACT_ATOMS: atom_id res chain seq x y z
N THR A 1 -5.10 -6.31 0.47
CA THR A 1 -5.11 -6.79 1.86
C THR A 1 -4.49 -8.16 1.97
N SER A 2 -4.06 -8.54 3.19
CA SER A 2 -3.46 -9.84 3.53
C SER A 2 -4.40 -11.04 3.30
N ALA A 3 -3.83 -12.24 3.20
CA ALA A 3 -4.59 -13.50 3.07
C ALA A 3 -5.54 -13.74 4.25
N THR A 4 -5.13 -13.38 5.47
CA THR A 4 -5.99 -13.46 6.67
C THR A 4 -7.21 -12.57 6.54
N ASN A 5 -7.02 -11.32 6.08
CA ASN A 5 -8.13 -10.40 5.85
C ASN A 5 -9.03 -10.86 4.70
N LEU A 6 -8.45 -11.42 3.63
CA LEU A 6 -9.20 -12.00 2.52
C LEU A 6 -10.11 -13.14 3.02
N ALA A 7 -9.56 -14.11 3.74
CA ALA A 7 -10.32 -15.25 4.26
C ALA A 7 -11.46 -14.82 5.19
N ALA A 8 -11.24 -13.77 6.00
CA ALA A 8 -12.27 -13.22 6.89
C ALA A 8 -13.40 -12.49 6.13
N ARG A 9 -13.11 -11.90 4.96
CA ARG A 9 -14.08 -11.08 4.19
C ARG A 9 -14.74 -11.82 3.04
N VAL A 10 -14.05 -12.79 2.46
CA VAL A 10 -14.50 -13.61 1.33
C VAL A 10 -14.16 -15.06 1.65
N PRO A 11 -14.90 -15.71 2.57
CA PRO A 11 -14.59 -17.06 3.05
C PRO A 11 -14.69 -18.13 1.96
N THR A 12 -15.35 -17.83 0.84
CA THR A 12 -15.46 -18.71 -0.33
C THR A 12 -14.27 -18.59 -1.28
N ALA A 13 -13.38 -17.62 -1.10
CA ALA A 13 -12.19 -17.49 -1.93
C ALA A 13 -11.18 -18.60 -1.58
N VAL A 14 -10.53 -19.17 -2.60
CA VAL A 14 -9.44 -20.13 -2.43
C VAL A 14 -8.11 -19.39 -2.54
N PRO A 15 -7.39 -19.13 -1.44
CA PRO A 15 -6.16 -18.34 -1.49
C PRO A 15 -5.03 -19.13 -2.14
N VAL A 16 -4.33 -18.49 -3.07
CA VAL A 16 -3.05 -18.96 -3.62
C VAL A 16 -1.97 -18.00 -3.15
N LEU A 17 -1.02 -18.51 -2.36
CA LEU A 17 0.06 -17.72 -1.77
C LEU A 17 1.34 -17.91 -2.58
N VAL A 18 2.00 -16.79 -2.85
CA VAL A 18 3.31 -16.71 -3.51
C VAL A 18 4.11 -15.57 -2.89
N ASP A 19 5.42 -15.57 -3.12
CA ASP A 19 6.33 -14.68 -2.40
C ASP A 19 6.35 -13.25 -2.96
N THR A 20 5.98 -13.05 -4.24
CA THR A 20 6.10 -11.76 -4.91
C THR A 20 4.82 -11.32 -5.61
N TYR A 21 4.57 -10.01 -5.61
CA TYR A 21 3.44 -9.43 -6.34
C TYR A 21 3.54 -9.66 -7.85
N SER A 22 4.75 -9.68 -8.41
CA SER A 22 4.99 -9.99 -9.81
C SER A 22 4.52 -11.39 -10.17
N GLU A 23 4.70 -12.35 -9.27
CA GLU A 23 4.20 -13.70 -9.48
C GLU A 23 2.67 -13.76 -9.38
N CYS A 24 2.06 -13.02 -8.44
CA CYS A 24 0.59 -12.88 -8.39
C CYS A 24 0.04 -12.37 -9.73
N VAL A 25 0.64 -11.32 -10.28
CA VAL A 25 0.20 -10.70 -11.55
C VAL A 25 0.46 -11.61 -12.74
N ALA A 26 1.58 -12.34 -12.77
CA ALA A 26 1.85 -13.34 -13.81
C ALA A 26 0.80 -14.46 -13.79
N ARG A 27 0.42 -14.94 -12.60
CA ARG A 27 -0.63 -15.96 -12.43
C ARG A 27 -1.99 -15.44 -12.88
N LEU A 28 -2.33 -14.18 -12.56
CA LEU A 28 -3.54 -13.54 -13.06
C LEU A 28 -3.55 -13.48 -14.60
N ARG A 29 -2.44 -13.04 -15.21
CA ARG A 29 -2.30 -12.98 -16.67
C ARG A 29 -2.45 -14.34 -17.34
N SER A 30 -1.93 -15.39 -16.71
CA SER A 30 -2.05 -16.76 -17.22
C SER A 30 -3.44 -17.39 -17.03
N GLY A 31 -4.33 -16.76 -16.26
CA GLY A 31 -5.62 -17.34 -15.87
C GLY A 31 -5.53 -18.41 -14.79
N THR A 32 -4.38 -18.57 -14.13
CA THR A 32 -4.20 -19.51 -13.01
C THR A 32 -4.97 -19.06 -11.77
N VAL A 33 -5.22 -17.75 -11.62
CA VAL A 33 -6.05 -17.17 -10.56
C VAL A 33 -7.02 -16.15 -11.15
N ASP A 34 -8.18 -15.99 -10.52
CA ASP A 34 -9.22 -15.06 -10.99
C ASP A 34 -8.98 -13.61 -10.57
N ALA A 35 -8.26 -13.40 -9.47
CA ALA A 35 -8.01 -12.08 -8.89
C ALA A 35 -6.72 -12.04 -8.06
N VAL A 36 -6.17 -10.84 -7.90
CA VAL A 36 -5.07 -10.54 -6.98
C VAL A 36 -5.55 -9.53 -5.96
N THR A 37 -5.34 -9.82 -4.68
CA THR A 37 -5.65 -8.89 -3.59
C THR A 37 -4.37 -8.49 -2.89
N THR A 38 -4.10 -7.19 -2.84
CA THR A 38 -3.04 -6.57 -2.04
C THR A 38 -3.42 -5.10 -1.81
N ASP A 39 -2.48 -4.25 -1.45
CA ASP A 39 -2.72 -2.84 -1.15
C ASP A 39 -2.97 -2.06 -2.44
N GLU A 40 -3.89 -1.10 -2.40
CA GLU A 40 -4.32 -0.36 -3.59
C GLU A 40 -3.15 0.33 -4.31
N ALA A 41 -2.21 0.90 -3.56
CA ALA A 41 -1.01 1.53 -4.11
C ALA A 41 -0.17 0.58 -4.97
N ILE A 42 -0.05 -0.69 -4.57
CA ILE A 42 0.67 -1.72 -5.33
C ILE A 42 -0.10 -2.06 -6.60
N LEU A 43 -1.42 -2.27 -6.49
CA LEU A 43 -2.27 -2.60 -7.63
C LEU A 43 -2.27 -1.48 -8.68
N LEU A 44 -2.38 -0.22 -8.26
CA LEU A 44 -2.30 0.94 -9.14
C LEU A 44 -0.98 0.96 -9.94
N GLY A 45 0.14 0.62 -9.31
CA GLY A 45 1.44 0.50 -9.99
C GLY A 45 1.40 -0.48 -11.17
N TYR A 46 0.78 -1.67 -10.99
CA TYR A 46 0.63 -2.64 -12.08
C TYR A 46 -0.33 -2.17 -13.17
N LEU A 47 -1.42 -1.50 -12.81
CA LEU A 47 -2.36 -0.92 -13.79
C LEU A 47 -1.68 0.15 -14.66
N ALA A 48 -0.77 0.95 -14.09
CA ALA A 48 -0.02 1.94 -14.85
C ALA A 48 1.09 1.35 -15.71
N ALA A 49 1.71 0.25 -15.27
CA ALA A 49 2.72 -0.45 -16.06
C ALA A 49 2.14 -1.10 -17.33
N GLU A 50 0.88 -1.56 -17.27
CA GLU A 50 0.17 -2.19 -18.39
C GLU A 50 -1.24 -1.59 -18.56
N PRO A 51 -1.34 -0.36 -19.12
CA PRO A 51 -2.62 0.33 -19.27
C PRO A 51 -3.65 -0.50 -20.03
N GLY A 52 -4.82 -0.69 -19.43
CA GLY A 52 -5.95 -1.43 -20.03
C GLY A 52 -5.89 -2.95 -19.89
N ALA A 53 -4.78 -3.53 -19.41
CA ALA A 53 -4.68 -4.98 -19.20
C ALA A 53 -5.45 -5.45 -17.95
N TYR A 54 -5.57 -4.59 -16.95
CA TYR A 54 -6.19 -4.90 -15.66
C TYR A 54 -7.17 -3.81 -15.24
N ARG A 55 -8.00 -4.13 -14.26
CA ARG A 55 -8.89 -3.18 -13.58
C ARG A 55 -8.90 -3.44 -12.08
N LEU A 56 -9.13 -2.40 -11.29
CA LEU A 56 -9.50 -2.58 -9.90
C LEU A 56 -10.92 -3.17 -9.83
N ALA A 57 -11.12 -4.11 -8.91
CA ALA A 57 -12.38 -4.82 -8.73
C ALA A 57 -12.89 -4.63 -7.30
N GLY A 58 -14.20 -4.37 -7.20
CA GLY A 58 -14.88 -4.25 -5.91
C GLY A 58 -14.46 -3.02 -5.10
N SER A 59 -14.75 -3.07 -3.80
CA SER A 59 -14.36 -2.04 -2.83
C SER A 59 -13.19 -2.53 -1.97
N PRO A 60 -12.39 -1.63 -1.37
CA PRO A 60 -11.33 -2.01 -0.45
C PRO A 60 -11.83 -2.88 0.71
N PHE A 61 -11.09 -3.94 1.03
CA PHE A 61 -11.40 -4.82 2.17
C PHE A 61 -11.07 -4.20 3.53
N THR A 62 -10.00 -3.41 3.58
CA THR A 62 -9.38 -2.85 4.78
C THR A 62 -8.73 -1.50 4.47
N SER A 63 -8.40 -0.73 5.51
CA SER A 63 -7.48 0.40 5.43
C SER A 63 -6.10 -0.06 5.91
N GLU A 64 -5.07 0.17 5.10
CA GLU A 64 -3.69 -0.30 5.36
C GLU A 64 -2.75 0.90 5.50
N PRO A 65 -2.68 1.54 6.68
CA PRO A 65 -1.80 2.70 6.89
C PRO A 65 -0.34 2.26 6.93
N TYR A 66 0.47 2.81 6.02
CA TYR A 66 1.90 2.52 5.97
C TYR A 66 2.67 3.27 7.05
N GLY A 67 3.64 2.60 7.66
CA GLY A 67 4.53 3.16 8.69
C GLY A 67 6.01 2.96 8.33
N ILE A 68 6.86 3.78 8.93
CA ILE A 68 8.32 3.63 8.84
C ILE A 68 8.78 2.80 10.04
N GLY A 69 9.29 1.60 9.77
CA GLY A 69 9.84 0.72 10.80
C GLY A 69 11.19 1.23 11.29
N ILE A 70 11.34 1.40 12.60
CA ILE A 70 12.57 1.85 13.25
C ILE A 70 12.92 0.86 14.36
N ALA A 71 14.21 0.57 14.53
CA ALA A 71 14.69 -0.28 15.60
C ALA A 71 14.24 0.28 16.97
N PRO A 72 13.80 -0.59 17.91
CA PRO A 72 13.48 -0.13 19.27
C PRO A 72 14.69 0.52 19.94
N GLY A 73 14.45 1.49 20.81
CA GLY A 73 15.50 2.13 21.63
C GLY A 73 16.09 3.42 21.06
N ASP A 74 15.65 3.88 19.88
CA ASP A 74 16.12 5.12 19.28
C ASP A 74 15.01 6.19 19.14
N PRO A 75 14.56 6.80 20.26
CA PRO A 75 13.52 7.83 20.21
C PRO A 75 13.98 9.11 19.50
N ALA A 76 15.29 9.34 19.36
CA ALA A 76 15.82 10.49 18.63
C ALA A 76 15.55 10.34 17.13
N LEU A 77 15.88 9.18 16.55
CA LEU A 77 15.60 8.87 15.16
C LEU A 77 14.10 8.90 14.85
N VAL A 78 13.25 8.39 15.75
CA VAL A 78 11.79 8.50 15.55
C VAL A 78 11.33 9.95 15.50
N ARG A 79 11.87 10.84 16.35
CA ARG A 79 11.53 12.27 16.30
C ARG A 79 12.02 12.93 15.02
N GLU A 80 13.23 12.60 14.57
CA GLU A 80 13.84 13.17 13.37
C GLU A 80 13.07 12.76 12.10
N ILE A 81 12.85 11.46 11.89
CA ILE A 81 12.03 10.96 10.79
C ILE A 81 10.61 11.54 10.87
N GLY A 82 10.08 11.61 12.10
CA GLY A 82 8.79 12.23 12.38
C GLY A 82 8.71 13.69 11.88
N ALA A 83 9.75 14.47 12.15
CA ALA A 83 9.86 15.86 11.74
C ALA A 83 10.01 15.98 10.21
N ALA A 84 10.82 15.13 9.59
CA ALA A 84 11.02 15.11 8.14
C ALA A 84 9.70 14.83 7.39
N VAL A 85 8.93 13.83 7.82
CA VAL A 85 7.63 13.52 7.21
C VAL A 85 6.64 14.67 7.37
N ARG A 86 6.57 15.29 8.56
CA ARG A 86 5.71 16.48 8.78
C ARG A 86 6.12 17.65 7.89
N THR A 87 7.42 17.87 7.71
CA THR A 87 7.93 18.89 6.78
C THR A 87 7.52 18.56 5.34
N ALA A 88 7.65 17.31 4.90
CA ALA A 88 7.26 16.88 3.57
C ALA A 88 5.76 17.06 3.27
N PHE A 89 4.90 16.93 4.30
CA PHE A 89 3.48 17.28 4.16
C PHE A 89 3.27 18.79 3.99
N ARG A 90 3.93 19.62 4.81
CA ARG A 90 3.77 21.08 4.79
C ARG A 90 4.34 21.74 3.54
N ASP A 91 5.51 21.29 3.07
CA ASP A 91 6.22 21.90 1.93
C ASP A 91 5.82 21.31 0.56
N GLY A 92 4.83 20.41 0.58
CA GLY A 92 4.29 19.73 -0.60
C GLY A 92 5.21 18.67 -1.21
N SER A 93 6.34 18.32 -0.58
CA SER A 93 7.25 17.27 -1.07
C SER A 93 6.54 15.92 -1.16
N TRP A 94 5.69 15.61 -0.19
CA TRP A 94 4.86 14.40 -0.21
C TRP A 94 3.88 14.41 -1.39
N THR A 95 3.17 15.52 -1.61
CA THR A 95 2.26 15.65 -2.76
C THR A 95 2.99 15.51 -4.09
N ARG A 96 4.19 16.10 -4.21
CA ARG A 96 5.04 15.92 -5.40
C ARG A 96 5.49 14.46 -5.57
N ALA A 97 5.82 13.78 -4.48
CA ALA A 97 6.19 12.36 -4.51
C ALA A 97 5.01 11.48 -4.97
N TRP A 98 3.81 11.72 -4.45
CA TRP A 98 2.59 11.05 -4.91
C TRP A 98 2.37 11.25 -6.40
N LYS A 99 2.35 12.50 -6.88
CA LYS A 99 2.11 12.83 -8.29
C LYS A 99 3.10 12.16 -9.24
N ARG A 100 4.38 12.05 -8.86
CA ARG A 100 5.42 11.39 -9.67
C ARG A 100 5.33 9.86 -9.66
N THR A 101 4.60 9.27 -8.71
CA THR A 101 4.48 7.83 -8.54
C THR A 101 3.05 7.38 -8.81
N ILE A 102 2.23 7.17 -7.78
CA ILE A 102 0.86 6.67 -7.88
C ILE A 102 -0.04 7.66 -8.65
N GLY A 103 0.19 8.97 -8.52
CA GLY A 103 -0.59 9.95 -9.27
C GLY A 103 -0.40 9.88 -10.79
N SER A 104 0.71 9.28 -11.27
CA SER A 104 0.90 9.05 -12.71
C SER A 104 -0.11 8.07 -13.31
N THR A 105 -0.79 7.29 -12.47
CA THR A 105 -1.84 6.35 -12.88
C THR A 105 -3.20 7.03 -13.10
N GLY A 106 -3.29 8.35 -12.86
CA GLY A 106 -4.56 9.09 -12.81
C GLY A 106 -5.27 9.03 -11.45
N ALA A 107 -4.70 8.36 -10.45
CA ALA A 107 -5.25 8.35 -9.10
C ALA A 107 -5.23 9.76 -8.50
N PRO A 108 -6.33 10.20 -7.85
CA PRO A 108 -6.38 11.50 -7.20
C PRO A 108 -5.30 11.58 -6.10
N VAL A 109 -4.78 12.78 -5.86
CA VAL A 109 -3.90 13.01 -4.72
C VAL A 109 -4.76 12.96 -3.45
N PRO A 110 -4.53 12.04 -2.51
CA PRO A 110 -5.26 12.03 -1.26
C PRO A 110 -4.79 13.16 -0.36
N ASP A 111 -5.61 13.50 0.63
CA ASP A 111 -5.15 14.37 1.71
C ASP A 111 -3.95 13.73 2.42
N PRO A 112 -2.93 14.53 2.82
CA PRO A 112 -1.85 14.02 3.64
C PRO A 112 -2.43 13.33 4.89
N PRO A 113 -1.89 12.15 5.28
CA PRO A 113 -2.37 11.45 6.46
C PRO A 113 -2.37 12.36 7.70
N THR A 114 -3.56 12.57 8.28
CA THR A 114 -3.76 13.39 9.49
C THR A 114 -3.47 12.64 10.77
N ALA A 115 -3.43 11.30 10.70
CA ALA A 115 -2.97 10.48 11.80
C ALA A 115 -1.54 10.91 12.13
N ALA A 116 -1.39 11.62 13.26
CA ALA A 116 -0.09 11.93 13.87
C ALA A 116 0.79 10.69 13.73
N LEU A 117 2.06 10.85 13.35
CA LEU A 117 3.02 9.74 13.28
C LEU A 117 2.98 9.00 14.62
N LYS A 118 2.15 7.96 14.69
CA LYS A 118 1.85 7.24 15.93
C LYS A 118 3.05 6.35 16.13
N GLN A 119 3.79 6.60 17.21
CA GLN A 119 4.80 5.66 17.64
C GLN A 119 4.08 4.40 18.11
N ALA A 120 4.04 3.39 17.25
CA ALA A 120 3.64 2.06 17.64
C ALA A 120 4.90 1.30 18.07
N THR A 121 5.28 1.41 19.33
CA THR A 121 6.31 0.55 19.91
C THR A 121 5.70 -0.84 20.14
N ARG A 122 6.20 -1.86 19.44
CA ARG A 122 6.00 -3.24 19.89
C ARG A 122 6.85 -3.43 21.14
N ALA A 123 6.22 -3.62 22.29
CA ALA A 123 6.90 -4.20 23.44
C ALA A 123 7.42 -5.59 23.04
N ARG A 124 8.67 -5.90 23.39
CA ARG A 124 9.23 -7.24 23.23
C ARG A 124 8.54 -8.21 24.18
#